data_AF-A0A521VP63-F1
#
_entry.id   AF-A0A521VP63-F1
#
_cell.length_a   1.000
_cell.length_b   1.000
_cell.length_c   1.000
_cell.angle_alpha   90.00
_cell.angle_beta   90.00
_cell.angle_gamma   90.00
#
_symmetry.space_group_name_H-M   'P 1'
#
loop_
_entity.id
_entity.type
_entity.pdbx_description
1 polymer ?
#
loop_
_entity_poly.entity_id
_entity_poly.type
_entity_poly.pdbx_seq_one_letter_code
_entity_poly.pdbx_strand_id
1 'polypeptide(L)'
;MVAQVSPALDDFADFLAKLSPRKLLEYKASPKAQERLNFLLAKNKEAKLTAGEQDEIAYFMMIEHLVRLTKARALQRLNLKKQ
;
A
#
# COMPACT_ATOMS: atom_id res chain seq x y z
N MET A 1 -2.84 -4.71 17.69
CA MET A 1 -4.01 -3.90 17.28
C MET A 1 -4.21 -4.15 15.80
N VAL A 2 -5.26 -4.86 15.41
CA VAL A 2 -5.62 -4.98 13.98
C VAL A 2 -6.03 -3.59 13.52
N ALA A 3 -5.26 -3.01 12.59
CA ALA A 3 -5.66 -1.75 11.96
C ALA A 3 -7.07 -1.98 11.39
N GLN A 4 -8.06 -1.23 11.88
CA GLN A 4 -9.40 -1.26 11.31
C GLN A 4 -9.25 -0.92 9.83
N VAL A 5 -9.47 -1.91 8.97
CA VAL A 5 -9.47 -1.67 7.54
C VAL A 5 -10.74 -0.89 7.26
N SER A 6 -10.58 0.32 6.75
CA SER A 6 -11.74 1.11 6.29
C SER A 6 -12.49 0.27 5.25
N PRO A 7 -13.82 0.09 5.37
CA PRO A 7 -14.61 -0.61 4.37
C PRO A 7 -14.39 -0.06 2.94
N ALA A 8 -14.16 1.26 2.82
CA ALA A 8 -13.84 1.89 1.55
C ALA A 8 -12.50 1.45 0.94
N LEU A 9 -11.47 1.23 1.77
CA LEU A 9 -10.18 0.67 1.32
C LEU A 9 -10.35 -0.77 0.86
N ASP A 10 -11.18 -1.54 1.57
CA ASP A 10 -11.48 -2.91 1.22
C ASP A 10 -12.24 -2.99 -0.11
N ASP A 11 -13.32 -2.23 -0.28
CA ASP A 11 -14.09 -2.20 -1.53
C ASP A 11 -13.20 -1.80 -2.71
N PHE A 12 -12.35 -0.78 -2.53
CA PHE A 12 -11.46 -0.32 -3.59
C PHE A 12 -10.38 -1.34 -3.93
N ALA A 13 -9.77 -2.01 -2.95
CA ALA A 13 -8.81 -3.07 -3.22
C ALA A 13 -9.44 -4.28 -3.91
N ASP A 14 -10.70 -4.63 -3.62
CA ASP A 14 -11.41 -5.69 -4.35
C ASP A 14 -11.74 -5.28 -5.79
N PHE A 15 -12.16 -4.02 -6.00
CA PHE A 15 -12.36 -3.45 -7.32
C PHE A 15 -11.09 -3.51 -8.18
N LEU A 16 -9.95 -3.04 -7.64
CA LEU A 16 -8.67 -3.09 -8.34
C LEU A 16 -8.27 -4.53 -8.66
N ALA A 17 -8.37 -5.45 -7.69
CA ALA A 17 -8.02 -6.85 -7.86
C ALA A 17 -8.83 -7.54 -8.97
N LYS A 18 -10.06 -7.10 -9.27
CA LYS A 18 -10.87 -7.60 -10.41
C LYS A 18 -10.36 -7.08 -11.75
N LEU A 19 -9.86 -5.85 -11.82
CA LEU A 19 -9.52 -5.17 -13.08
C LEU A 19 -8.31 -5.81 -13.77
N SER A 20 -7.21 -6.04 -13.04
CA SER A 20 -6.01 -6.65 -13.62
C SER A 20 -5.10 -7.33 -12.58
N PRO A 21 -5.47 -8.54 -12.10
CA PRO A 21 -4.73 -9.23 -11.05
C PRO A 21 -3.22 -9.36 -11.29
N ARG A 22 -2.80 -9.68 -12.52
CA ARG A 22 -1.37 -9.87 -12.86
C ARG A 22 -0.57 -8.56 -12.80
N LYS A 23 -1.07 -7.49 -13.43
CA LYS A 23 -0.42 -6.17 -13.42
C LYS A 23 -0.28 -5.62 -12.01
N LEU A 24 -1.27 -5.88 -11.14
CA LEU A 24 -1.23 -5.45 -9.75
C LEU A 24 -0.19 -6.20 -8.92
N LEU A 25 0.09 -7.47 -9.23
CA LEU A 25 1.17 -8.21 -8.56
C LEU A 25 2.56 -7.67 -8.95
N GLU A 26 2.70 -7.19 -10.18
CA GLU A 26 3.93 -6.59 -10.70
C GLU A 26 4.18 -5.16 -10.20
N TYR A 27 3.13 -4.47 -9.73
CA TYR A 27 3.26 -3.12 -9.21
C TYR A 27 4.27 -3.04 -8.06
N LYS A 28 5.16 -2.04 -8.13
CA LYS A 28 6.10 -1.67 -7.09
C LYS A 28 6.11 -0.15 -6.99
N ALA A 29 6.29 0.37 -5.77
CA ALA A 29 6.54 1.79 -5.57
C ALA A 29 7.78 2.22 -6.37
N SER A 30 7.79 3.46 -6.86
CA SER A 30 8.93 3.97 -7.60
C SER A 30 10.16 4.10 -6.67
N PRO A 31 11.39 3.98 -7.20
CA PRO A 31 12.60 4.15 -6.39
C PRO A 31 12.59 5.48 -5.63
N LYS A 32 12.22 6.57 -6.30
CA LYS A 32 12.10 7.91 -5.70
C LYS A 32 11.13 7.96 -4.51
N ALA A 33 9.99 7.28 -4.61
CA ALA A 33 9.02 7.23 -3.51
C ALA A 33 9.57 6.44 -2.31
N GLN A 34 10.23 5.31 -2.59
CA GLN A 34 10.87 4.51 -1.55
C GLN A 34 12.02 5.25 -0.86
N GLU A 35 12.86 5.95 -1.62
CA GLU A 35 13.94 6.79 -1.10
C GLU A 35 13.41 7.92 -0.22
N ARG A 36 12.33 8.61 -0.66
CA ARG A 36 11.69 9.65 0.13
C ARG A 36 11.16 9.12 1.46
N LEU A 37 10.48 7.97 1.45
CA LEU A 37 10.02 7.33 2.69
C LEU A 37 11.21 7.00 3.61
N ASN A 38 12.25 6.38 3.06
CA ASN A 38 13.43 5.98 3.84
C ASN A 38 14.09 7.20 4.50
N PHE A 39 14.19 8.31 3.76
CA PHE A 39 14.68 9.58 4.30
C PHE A 39 13.81 10.09 5.45
N LEU A 40 12.49 10.12 5.29
CA LEU A 40 11.58 10.59 6.34
C LEU A 40 11.60 9.69 7.58
N LEU A 41 11.70 8.37 7.39
CA LEU A 41 11.83 7.41 8.49
C LEU A 41 13.16 7.55 9.23
N ALA A 42 14.25 7.81 8.52
CA ALA A 42 15.55 8.10 9.14
C ALA A 42 15.48 9.41 9.93
N LYS A 43 14.96 10.48 9.33
CA LYS A 43 14.77 11.78 9.97
C LYS A 43 13.92 11.67 11.24
N ASN A 44 12.84 10.89 11.22
CA ASN A 44 11.96 10.70 12.39
C ASN A 44 12.66 10.07 13.61
N LYS A 45 13.77 9.34 13.40
CA LYS A 45 14.57 8.76 14.49
C LYS A 45 15.50 9.77 15.13
N GLU A 46 15.97 10.74 14.36
CA GLU A 46 16.97 11.72 14.78
C GLU A 46 16.35 13.05 15.22
N ALA A 47 15.20 13.40 14.63
CA ALA A 47 14.53 14.68 14.83
C ALA A 47 13.00 14.55 14.71
N LYS A 48 12.29 15.55 15.22
CA LYS A 48 10.84 15.62 15.07
C LYS A 48 10.48 16.00 13.62
N LEU A 49 9.60 15.22 13.02
CA LEU A 49 9.03 15.54 11.71
C LEU A 49 8.11 16.76 11.79
N THR A 50 8.06 17.52 10.70
CA THR A 50 7.01 18.52 10.50
C THR A 50 5.65 17.83 10.27
N ALA A 51 4.54 18.55 10.45
CA ALA A 51 3.21 18.01 10.20
C ALA A 51 3.07 17.45 8.77
N GLY A 52 3.56 18.20 7.76
CA GLY A 52 3.52 17.73 6.36
C GLY A 52 4.34 16.47 6.12
N GLU A 53 5.48 16.30 6.80
CA GLU A 53 6.28 15.09 6.69
C GLU A 53 5.62 13.87 7.39
N GLN A 54 4.89 14.11 8.48
CA GLN A 54 4.08 13.07 9.12
C GLN A 54 2.94 12.63 8.20
N ASP A 55 2.29 13.59 7.53
CA ASP A 55 1.24 13.31 6.55
C ASP A 55 1.81 12.54 5.35
N GLU A 56 3.00 12.90 4.83
CA GLU A 56 3.68 12.14 3.77
C GLU A 56 3.87 10.66 4.15
N ILE A 57 4.32 10.37 5.37
CA ILE A 57 4.44 8.99 5.87
C ILE A 57 3.07 8.33 5.95
N ALA A 58 2.06 9.02 6.48
CA ALA A 58 0.71 8.48 6.61
C ALA A 58 0.11 8.11 5.24
N TYR A 59 0.26 8.97 4.23
CA TYR A 59 -0.16 8.68 2.86
C TYR A 59 0.56 7.48 2.27
N PHE A 60 1.88 7.39 2.45
CA PHE A 60 2.64 6.25 1.97
C PHE A 60 2.17 4.94 2.61
N MET A 61 1.96 4.93 3.92
CA MET A 61 1.48 3.76 4.66
C MET A 61 0.08 3.34 4.21
N MET A 62 -0.82 4.30 3.94
CA MET A 62 -2.15 4.03 3.41
C MET A 62 -2.09 3.36 2.03
N ILE A 63 -1.27 3.89 1.12
CA ILE A 63 -1.09 3.34 -0.23
C ILE A 63 -0.49 1.93 -0.17
N GLU A 64 0.55 1.73 0.64
CA GLU A 64 1.16 0.41 0.83
C GLU A 64 0.17 -0.62 1.37
N HIS A 65 -0.68 -0.21 2.32
CA HIS A 65 -1.73 -1.07 2.84
C HIS A 65 -2.73 -1.46 1.76
N LEU A 66 -3.22 -0.49 0.98
CA LEU A 66 -4.12 -0.73 -0.15
C LEU A 66 -3.51 -1.69 -1.17
N VAL A 67 -2.25 -1.47 -1.56
CA VAL A 67 -1.53 -2.31 -2.52
C VAL A 67 -1.42 -3.74 -1.99
N ARG A 68 -1.12 -3.92 -0.70
CA ARG A 68 -1.01 -5.23 -0.06
C ARG A 68 -2.34 -5.99 -0.08
N LEU A 69 -3.45 -5.33 0.28
CA LEU A 69 -4.80 -5.91 0.21
C LEU A 69 -5.16 -6.30 -1.22
N THR A 70 -4.91 -5.38 -2.16
CA THR A 70 -5.19 -5.60 -3.59
C THR A 70 -4.42 -6.81 -4.12
N LYS A 71 -3.13 -6.94 -3.79
CA LYS A 71 -2.29 -8.09 -4.17
C LYS A 71 -2.78 -9.39 -3.55
N ALA A 72 -3.16 -9.39 -2.28
CA ALA A 72 -3.70 -10.58 -1.61
C ALA A 72 -4.97 -11.09 -2.32
N ARG A 73 -5.91 -10.19 -2.65
CA ARG A 73 -7.12 -10.54 -3.41
C ARG A 73 -6.83 -10.97 -4.84
N ALA A 74 -5.88 -10.32 -5.51
CA ALA A 74 -5.44 -10.71 -6.84
C ALA A 74 -4.89 -12.15 -6.87
N LEU A 75 -4.09 -12.53 -5.88
CA LEU A 75 -3.59 -13.90 -5.73
C LEU A 75 -4.72 -14.91 -5.51
N GLN A 76 -5.65 -14.62 -4.61
CA GLN A 76 -6.81 -15.48 -4.38
C GLN A 76 -7.60 -15.71 -5.67
N ARG A 77 -7.83 -14.65 -6.46
CA ARG A 77 -8.53 -14.74 -7.75
C ARG A 77 -7.77 -15.57 -8.79
N LEU A 78 -6.45 -15.44 -8.86
CA LEU A 78 -5.64 -16.23 -9.79
C LEU A 78 -5.57 -17.71 -9.39
N ASN A 79 -5.60 -18.01 -8.09
CA ASN A 79 -5.66 -19.37 -7.58
C ASN A 79 -7.02 -20.04 -7.85
N LEU A 80 -8.11 -19.27 -7.80
CA LEU A 80 -9.46 -19.75 -8.15
C LEU A 80 -9.63 -20.07 -9.64
N LYS A 81 -8.86 -19.44 -10.54
CA LYS A 81 -8.89 -19.74 -11.99
C LYS A 81 -8.05 -20.96 -12.40
N LYS A 82 -7.25 -21.52 -11.48
CA LYS A 82 -6.40 -22.70 -11.74
C LYS A 82 -7.07 -24.02 -11.36
N GLN A 83 -8.21 -23.97 -10.67
CA GLN A 83 -9.07 -25.12 -10.37
C GLN A 83 -10.24 -25.13 -11.36
#